data_AF-A0A6P8J091-F1
#
_entry.id   AF-A0A6P8J091-F1
#
_cell.length_a   1.000
_cell.length_b   1.000
_cell.length_c   1.000
_cell.angle_alpha   90.00
_cell.angle_beta   90.00
_cell.angle_gamma   90.00
#
_symmetry.space_group_name_H-M   'P 1'
#
loop_
_entity.id
_entity.type
_entity.pdbx_description
1 polymer ?
#
loop_
_entity_poly.entity_id
_entity_poly.type
_entity_poly.pdbx_seq_one_letter_code
_entity_poly.pdbx_strand_id
1 'polypeptide(L)'
;MLLSTRLIKIRHEKLCTTNRVCVTVTGMMIFFVILYFTSKNWGQLEEDEILTNLRYNGLLVRAECKACLKIAMANQQRHQDDVTTGQHHNCTKLQRKIDLLEQKMKLYENLGKFTEEDSLVNHYGSKVRQNILVISNLHCGSSFLGEIFNQHPQVFYLHEPVESLEYYRENRPENVYDTMVTHLLNGIFHCDFRELAYFTDFISLQYSSIKHRLSSRALSSPPLCPSFSQNHPLFNIRMCTRLRPQTLSAICNLHRHTVVKTIQVDFIHKLSYLMDTEGPADYALKVVHLVRDPRALIDAKIQNDLNSNWTTTSLRQNARAMCKDLLLNIKYAVSAPPWLQGRYTLLRYEDLATKPHQIAEQLYQFVGINNDAQVRRWLDKKSNTVSYSGMSALNPSGPVEVQDRSSSENVFQWRGRMPYSVVRIIETECYEVMNLLGYKIVDDMDELRATNIPLVD
;
A
#
# COMPACT_ATOMS: atom_id res chain seq x y z
N MET A 1 -6.27 52.97 13.79
CA MET A 1 -7.31 51.99 14.13
C MET A 1 -6.66 50.60 14.03
N LEU A 2 -5.87 50.05 14.95
CA LEU A 2 -5.92 49.87 16.41
C LEU A 2 -7.17 49.14 16.94
N LEU A 3 -6.88 47.99 17.57
CA LEU A 3 -7.69 47.12 18.47
C LEU A 3 -8.66 46.16 17.75
N SER A 4 -8.78 44.87 18.08
CA SER A 4 -8.34 44.10 19.25
C SER A 4 -8.38 42.61 18.92
N THR A 5 -7.31 41.90 19.24
CA THR A 5 -7.33 40.49 19.62
C THR A 5 -8.45 40.22 20.62
N ARG A 6 -9.37 39.29 20.32
CA ARG A 6 -10.14 38.59 21.34
C ARG A 6 -9.69 37.14 21.34
N LEU A 7 -8.71 36.86 22.18
CA LEU A 7 -8.57 35.59 22.86
C LEU A 7 -9.95 35.18 23.38
N ILE A 8 -10.56 34.15 22.79
CA ILE A 8 -11.56 33.37 23.53
C ILE A 8 -10.75 32.59 24.56
N LYS A 9 -10.61 33.21 25.73
CA LYS A 9 -10.19 32.57 26.97
C LYS A 9 -11.26 31.51 27.24
N ILE A 10 -10.97 30.24 26.93
CA ILE A 10 -11.84 29.13 27.33
C ILE A 10 -11.87 29.17 28.87
N ARG A 11 -12.98 29.68 29.40
CA ARG A 11 -13.26 29.65 30.82
C ARG A 11 -13.50 28.18 31.16
N HIS A 12 -12.76 27.65 32.12
CA HIS A 12 -13.06 26.34 32.70
C HIS A 12 -14.42 26.43 33.38
N GLU A 13 -15.49 25.99 32.71
CA GLU A 13 -16.77 25.77 33.36
C GLU A 13 -16.81 24.35 33.92
N LYS A 14 -16.90 24.28 35.25
CA LYS A 14 -17.20 23.05 35.97
C LYS A 14 -18.68 22.76 35.86
N LEU A 15 -19.07 21.84 34.99
CA LEU A 15 -20.38 21.20 35.05
C LEU A 15 -20.35 20.19 36.20
N CYS A 16 -21.08 20.50 37.27
CA CYS A 16 -21.28 19.59 38.39
C CYS A 16 -22.75 19.13 38.37
N THR A 17 -22.97 17.83 38.29
CA THR A 17 -24.28 17.22 38.50
C THR A 17 -24.50 16.93 39.98
N THR A 18 -25.75 16.76 40.38
CA THR A 18 -26.23 16.60 41.77
C THR A 18 -25.63 15.41 42.55
N ASN A 19 -24.79 14.58 41.91
CA ASN A 19 -23.96 13.57 42.57
C ASN A 19 -22.46 13.77 42.23
N ARG A 20 -21.85 14.79 42.84
CA ARG A 20 -20.40 15.08 43.02
C ARG A 20 -19.39 14.29 42.16
N VAL A 21 -19.44 14.44 40.83
CA VAL A 21 -18.30 14.17 39.94
C VAL A 21 -18.22 15.31 38.94
N CYS A 22 -17.11 16.05 38.95
CA CYS A 22 -16.87 17.19 38.07
C CYS A 22 -15.76 16.78 37.08
N VAL A 23 -16.00 16.83 35.76
CA VAL A 23 -15.03 16.46 34.71
C VAL A 23 -14.64 17.69 33.88
N THR A 24 -13.35 17.92 33.70
CA THR A 24 -12.78 18.94 32.81
C THR A 24 -12.60 18.39 31.39
N VAL A 25 -13.15 19.06 30.38
CA VAL A 25 -13.02 18.70 28.96
C VAL A 25 -12.12 19.71 28.26
N THR A 26 -11.09 19.25 27.55
CA THR A 26 -10.21 20.07 26.70
C THR A 26 -10.38 19.74 25.22
N GLY A 27 -10.93 20.70 24.46
CA GLY A 27 -10.50 21.18 23.15
C GLY A 27 -10.40 20.29 21.89
N MET A 28 -10.21 18.98 21.98
CA MET A 28 -9.70 18.21 20.83
C MET A 28 -10.60 17.02 20.40
N MET A 29 -11.92 17.21 20.47
CA MET A 29 -12.92 16.24 19.99
C MET A 29 -14.02 16.93 19.17
N ILE A 30 -13.62 17.76 18.21
CA ILE A 30 -14.54 18.34 17.23
C ILE A 30 -13.83 18.27 15.88
N PHE A 31 -13.84 17.12 15.19
CA PHE A 31 -13.56 17.13 13.74
C PHE A 31 -14.06 15.93 12.93
N PHE A 32 -14.60 14.86 13.50
CA PHE A 32 -15.00 13.67 12.69
C PHE A 32 -16.44 13.20 12.95
N VAL A 33 -17.43 13.99 12.53
CA VAL A 33 -18.78 13.47 12.19
C VAL A 33 -19.38 14.26 11.00
N ILE A 34 -18.60 14.48 9.95
CA ILE A 34 -19.14 14.84 8.63
C ILE A 34 -18.89 13.62 7.75
N LEU A 35 -19.98 12.99 7.28
CA LEU A 35 -20.04 11.86 6.33
C LEU A 35 -20.18 10.44 6.91
N TYR A 36 -21.20 10.23 7.74
CA TYR A 36 -22.06 9.05 7.53
C TYR A 36 -23.51 9.49 7.66
N PHE A 37 -24.36 9.03 6.73
CA PHE A 37 -25.79 9.35 6.56
C PHE A 37 -26.14 10.50 5.62
N THR A 38 -26.04 10.22 4.33
CA THR A 38 -27.07 10.64 3.36
C THR A 38 -27.88 9.42 2.94
N SER A 39 -29.08 9.27 3.50
CA SER A 39 -30.27 8.71 2.83
C SER A 39 -31.47 8.59 3.79
N LYS A 40 -32.02 9.74 4.21
CA LYS A 40 -33.45 10.13 4.10
C LYS A 40 -33.84 11.16 5.16
N ASN A 41 -34.30 12.29 4.63
CA ASN A 41 -35.08 13.41 5.17
C ASN A 41 -35.29 13.54 6.68
N TRP A 42 -34.77 14.68 7.12
CA TRP A 42 -34.95 15.40 8.36
C TRP A 42 -36.40 15.83 8.60
N GLY A 43 -36.81 15.72 9.85
CA GLY A 43 -38.01 16.37 10.37
C GLY A 43 -38.02 16.27 11.88
N GLN A 44 -37.36 17.23 12.54
CA GLN A 44 -37.33 17.49 13.99
C GLN A 44 -36.63 16.43 14.85
N LEU A 45 -35.36 16.64 15.17
CA LEU A 45 -34.69 16.24 16.42
C LEU A 45 -33.40 17.08 16.51
N GLU A 46 -33.22 17.85 17.59
CA GLU A 46 -32.12 18.81 17.78
C GLU A 46 -30.78 18.07 18.09
N GLU A 47 -29.66 18.61 17.55
CA GLU A 47 -28.31 18.00 17.59
C GLU A 47 -27.81 17.63 19.00
N ASP A 48 -28.29 18.32 20.03
CA ASP A 48 -27.92 18.06 21.42
C ASP A 48 -28.50 16.74 21.96
N GLU A 49 -29.61 16.25 21.41
CA GLU A 49 -30.30 15.04 21.87
C GLU A 49 -29.64 13.76 21.35
N ILE A 50 -28.99 13.82 20.18
CA ILE A 50 -28.24 12.72 19.56
C ILE A 50 -26.87 12.57 20.23
N LEU A 51 -26.19 13.68 20.51
CA LEU A 51 -24.92 13.71 21.25
C LEU A 51 -25.07 13.20 22.68
N THR A 52 -26.21 13.52 23.31
CA THR A 52 -26.55 13.03 24.65
C THR A 52 -26.83 11.53 24.60
N ASN A 53 -27.61 11.01 23.64
CA ASN A 53 -27.93 9.58 23.53
C ASN A 53 -26.73 8.66 23.20
N LEU A 54 -25.77 9.09 22.36
CA LEU A 54 -24.56 8.31 22.06
C LEU A 54 -23.58 8.29 23.24
N ARG A 55 -23.42 9.41 23.96
CA ARG A 55 -22.69 9.43 25.24
C ARG A 55 -23.41 8.62 26.31
N TYR A 56 -24.74 8.71 26.38
CA TYR A 56 -25.56 7.99 27.35
C TYR A 56 -25.47 6.48 27.12
N ASN A 57 -25.56 6.00 25.87
CA ASN A 57 -25.44 4.58 25.53
C ASN A 57 -24.00 4.04 25.70
N GLY A 58 -22.97 4.83 25.38
CA GLY A 58 -21.57 4.44 25.66
C GLY A 58 -21.24 4.40 27.16
N LEU A 59 -21.85 5.31 27.95
CA LEU A 59 -21.77 5.30 29.42
C LEU A 59 -22.66 4.20 30.03
N LEU A 60 -23.82 3.89 29.45
CA LEU A 60 -24.71 2.80 29.87
C LEU A 60 -24.01 1.45 29.70
N VAL A 61 -23.39 1.21 28.54
CA VAL A 61 -22.62 -0.02 28.28
C VAL A 61 -21.42 -0.15 29.22
N ARG A 62 -20.74 0.96 29.54
CA ARG A 62 -19.67 0.97 30.58
C ARG A 62 -20.21 0.77 32.00
N ALA A 63 -21.40 1.27 32.31
CA ALA A 63 -22.03 1.13 33.62
C ALA A 63 -22.62 -0.28 33.83
N GLU A 64 -23.24 -0.86 32.81
CA GLU A 64 -23.75 -2.23 32.79
C GLU A 64 -22.59 -3.24 32.85
N CYS A 65 -21.46 -2.97 32.20
CA CYS A 65 -20.28 -3.85 32.28
C CYS A 65 -19.58 -3.76 33.65
N LYS A 66 -19.51 -2.56 34.26
CA LYS A 66 -19.04 -2.39 35.66
C LYS A 66 -20.01 -2.95 36.69
N ALA A 67 -21.32 -2.89 36.45
CA ALA A 67 -22.35 -3.49 37.29
C ALA A 67 -22.28 -5.02 37.21
N CYS A 68 -22.13 -5.59 36.01
CA CYS A 68 -21.90 -7.02 35.82
C CYS A 68 -20.61 -7.50 36.50
N LEU A 69 -19.51 -6.74 36.45
CA LEU A 69 -18.27 -7.09 37.16
C LEU A 69 -18.42 -7.03 38.68
N LYS A 70 -19.16 -6.03 39.21
CA LYS A 70 -19.46 -5.93 40.65
C LYS A 70 -20.41 -7.02 41.12
N ILE A 71 -21.40 -7.42 40.31
CA ILE A 71 -22.32 -8.53 40.62
C ILE A 71 -21.56 -9.87 40.60
N ALA A 72 -20.65 -10.06 39.64
CA ALA A 72 -19.78 -11.24 39.57
C ALA A 72 -18.80 -11.33 40.77
N MET A 73 -18.28 -10.19 41.24
CA MET A 73 -17.42 -10.14 42.44
C MET A 73 -18.20 -10.22 43.76
N ALA A 74 -19.46 -9.78 43.81
CA ALA A 74 -20.32 -9.88 44.99
C ALA A 74 -20.96 -11.27 45.18
N ASN A 75 -21.18 -12.02 44.09
CA ASN A 75 -21.77 -13.36 44.14
C ASN A 75 -20.78 -14.48 44.48
N GLN A 76 -19.50 -14.17 44.73
CA GLN A 76 -18.50 -15.16 45.14
C GLN A 76 -18.58 -15.54 46.63
N GLN A 77 -19.60 -15.05 47.37
CA GLN A 77 -19.79 -15.35 48.79
C GLN A 77 -21.19 -15.83 49.20
N ARG A 78 -22.11 -16.17 48.27
CA ARG A 78 -23.38 -16.79 48.69
C ARG A 78 -24.00 -17.69 47.61
N HIS A 79 -23.96 -18.99 47.92
CA HIS A 79 -24.75 -20.11 47.43
C HIS A 79 -24.72 -20.50 45.94
N GLN A 80 -24.45 -21.80 45.73
CA GLN A 80 -24.85 -22.61 44.58
C GLN A 80 -26.28 -22.29 44.14
N ASP A 81 -26.48 -21.91 42.87
CA ASP A 81 -27.35 -22.63 41.92
C ASP A 81 -27.29 -21.99 40.50
N ASP A 82 -26.97 -22.86 39.54
CA ASP A 82 -27.38 -22.93 38.13
C ASP A 82 -27.80 -21.66 37.36
N VAL A 83 -26.88 -20.72 37.07
CA VAL A 83 -26.79 -19.92 35.83
C VAL A 83 -25.33 -19.41 35.74
N THR A 84 -24.73 -19.30 34.53
CA THR A 84 -23.66 -18.33 34.14
C THR A 84 -22.37 -18.86 33.45
N THR A 85 -22.36 -20.05 32.85
CA THR A 85 -21.27 -20.40 31.90
C THR A 85 -21.40 -19.67 30.53
N GLY A 86 -22.63 -19.38 30.08
CA GLY A 86 -22.87 -18.73 28.77
C GLY A 86 -22.61 -17.21 28.73
N GLN A 87 -22.92 -16.48 29.80
CA GLN A 87 -22.77 -15.01 29.85
C GLN A 87 -21.30 -14.58 29.99
N HIS A 88 -20.49 -15.33 30.74
CA HIS A 88 -19.05 -15.06 30.86
C HIS A 88 -18.29 -15.30 29.54
N HIS A 89 -18.71 -16.30 28.76
CA HIS A 89 -18.16 -16.57 27.42
C HIS A 89 -18.52 -15.48 26.40
N ASN A 90 -19.73 -14.93 26.44
CA ASN A 90 -20.12 -13.84 25.56
C ASN A 90 -19.38 -12.52 25.88
N CYS A 91 -19.17 -12.21 27.16
CA CYS A 91 -18.46 -11.00 27.56
C CYS A 91 -16.96 -11.05 27.18
N THR A 92 -16.31 -12.21 27.34
CA THR A 92 -14.92 -12.42 26.90
C THR A 92 -14.77 -12.40 25.37
N LYS A 93 -15.76 -12.93 24.63
CA LYS A 93 -15.79 -12.85 23.15
C LYS A 93 -15.98 -11.41 22.67
N LEU A 94 -16.81 -10.63 23.34
CA LEU A 94 -17.02 -9.21 23.03
C LEU A 94 -15.79 -8.37 23.36
N GLN A 95 -15.15 -8.60 24.52
CA GLN A 95 -13.92 -7.91 24.89
C GLN A 95 -12.80 -8.16 23.88
N ARG A 96 -12.60 -9.41 23.42
CA ARG A 96 -11.64 -9.71 22.35
C ARG A 96 -11.95 -8.99 21.04
N LYS A 97 -13.23 -8.82 20.70
CA LYS A 97 -13.63 -8.04 19.52
C LYS A 97 -13.32 -6.56 19.68
N ILE A 98 -13.54 -6.00 20.87
CA ILE A 98 -13.19 -4.62 21.20
C ILE A 98 -11.67 -4.44 21.11
N ASP A 99 -10.89 -5.31 21.74
CA ASP A 99 -9.42 -5.23 21.73
C ASP A 99 -8.86 -5.35 20.29
N LEU A 100 -9.46 -6.21 19.46
CA LEU A 100 -9.11 -6.36 18.04
C LEU A 100 -9.46 -5.09 17.24
N LEU A 101 -10.63 -4.49 17.49
CA LEU A 101 -11.04 -3.24 16.86
C LEU A 101 -10.17 -2.08 17.31
N GLU A 102 -9.78 -2.00 18.58
CA GLU A 102 -8.85 -0.98 19.09
C GLU A 102 -7.44 -1.15 18.49
N GLN A 103 -6.94 -2.38 18.33
CA GLN A 103 -5.69 -2.64 17.62
C GLN A 103 -5.79 -2.25 16.14
N LYS A 104 -6.91 -2.55 15.49
CA LYS A 104 -7.18 -2.19 14.09
C LYS A 104 -7.30 -0.67 13.93
N MET A 105 -7.97 0.02 14.86
CA MET A 105 -8.04 1.48 14.89
C MET A 105 -6.67 2.10 15.12
N LYS A 106 -5.89 1.62 16.09
CA LYS A 106 -4.52 2.11 16.35
C LYS A 106 -3.60 1.87 15.15
N LEU A 107 -3.76 0.74 14.46
CA LEU A 107 -3.07 0.44 13.22
C LEU A 107 -3.47 1.44 12.11
N TYR A 108 -4.76 1.69 11.91
CA TYR A 108 -5.25 2.63 10.90
C TYR A 108 -4.94 4.09 11.26
N GLU A 109 -4.92 4.45 12.54
CA GLU A 109 -4.44 5.74 13.03
C GLU A 109 -2.94 5.87 12.82
N ASN A 110 -2.15 4.81 13.01
CA ASN A 110 -0.73 4.84 12.67
C ASN A 110 -0.56 4.95 11.15
N LEU A 111 -1.25 4.11 10.36
CA LEU A 111 -1.29 4.15 8.90
C LEU A 111 -1.71 5.54 8.36
N GLY A 112 -2.68 6.19 9.02
CA GLY A 112 -3.23 7.51 8.69
C GLY A 112 -2.40 8.68 9.21
N LYS A 113 -1.70 8.54 10.33
CA LYS A 113 -0.71 9.52 10.79
C LYS A 113 0.49 9.63 9.85
N PHE A 114 0.79 8.59 9.07
CA PHE A 114 1.79 8.68 8.00
C PHE A 114 1.34 9.50 6.78
N THR A 115 0.03 9.80 6.65
CA THR A 115 -0.50 10.67 5.58
C THR A 115 -0.71 12.12 6.01
N GLU A 116 -0.81 12.41 7.32
CA GLU A 116 -1.18 13.76 7.80
C GLU A 116 -0.03 14.59 8.38
N GLU A 117 1.04 14.00 8.94
CA GLU A 117 2.15 14.78 9.52
C GLU A 117 3.43 14.68 8.67
N ASP A 118 3.95 15.86 8.29
CA ASP A 118 5.13 16.16 7.46
C ASP A 118 5.00 16.15 5.92
N SER A 119 3.91 16.73 5.43
CA SER A 119 3.96 17.49 4.18
C SER A 119 4.43 18.94 4.37
N LEU A 120 5.53 19.15 5.11
CA LEU A 120 6.27 20.43 5.09
C LEU A 120 6.78 20.81 3.66
N VAL A 121 6.66 19.88 2.72
CA VAL A 121 6.89 20.04 1.27
C VAL A 121 5.66 20.58 0.50
N ASN A 122 4.45 20.54 1.06
CA ASN A 122 3.20 20.78 0.32
C ASN A 122 2.77 22.25 0.16
N HIS A 123 3.57 23.23 0.58
CA HIS A 123 3.26 24.63 0.29
C HIS A 123 4.24 25.36 -0.60
N TYR A 124 5.42 24.79 -0.85
CA TYR A 124 6.34 25.27 -1.87
C TYR A 124 7.04 24.07 -2.47
N GLY A 125 6.77 23.77 -3.75
CA GLY A 125 7.35 22.65 -4.48
C GLY A 125 8.83 22.52 -4.15
N SER A 126 9.17 21.44 -3.44
CA SER A 126 10.50 21.29 -2.87
C SER A 126 11.54 21.36 -3.98
N LYS A 127 12.54 22.23 -3.81
CA LYS A 127 13.73 22.27 -4.67
C LYS A 127 14.54 20.95 -4.61
N VAL A 128 14.19 20.06 -3.68
CA VAL A 128 14.87 18.80 -3.38
C VAL A 128 14.35 17.69 -4.29
N ARG A 129 15.27 16.90 -4.85
CA ARG A 129 14.95 15.72 -5.65
C ARG A 129 14.09 14.75 -4.83
N GLN A 130 12.99 14.28 -5.40
CA GLN A 130 12.16 13.24 -4.78
C GLN A 130 12.56 11.88 -5.35
N ASN A 131 13.01 11.00 -4.47
CA ASN A 131 13.37 9.63 -4.77
C ASN A 131 12.27 8.71 -4.22
N ILE A 132 11.75 7.81 -5.05
CA ILE A 132 10.63 6.94 -4.70
C ILE A 132 11.04 5.50 -4.96
N LEU A 133 10.90 4.65 -3.95
CA LEU A 133 11.04 3.21 -4.05
C LEU A 133 9.65 2.57 -3.99
N VAL A 134 9.19 2.02 -5.12
CA VAL A 134 7.98 1.21 -5.19
C VAL A 134 8.37 -0.25 -4.91
N ILE A 135 7.89 -0.78 -3.79
CA ILE A 135 8.08 -2.18 -3.39
C ILE A 135 6.76 -2.94 -3.51
N SER A 136 6.81 -4.20 -3.94
CA SER A 136 5.62 -5.03 -4.11
C SER A 136 5.98 -6.50 -4.21
N ASN A 137 5.01 -7.40 -4.08
CA ASN A 137 5.21 -8.79 -4.46
C ASN A 137 4.96 -8.98 -5.97
N LEU A 138 5.50 -10.07 -6.53
CA LEU A 138 5.15 -10.50 -7.88
C LEU A 138 3.61 -10.65 -8.01
N HIS A 139 3.06 -10.20 -9.12
CA HIS A 139 1.61 -10.17 -9.41
C HIS A 139 0.76 -9.16 -8.60
N CYS A 140 1.37 -8.23 -7.87
CA CYS A 140 0.65 -7.11 -7.23
C CYS A 140 0.27 -5.95 -8.18
N GLY A 141 0.50 -6.05 -9.50
CA GLY A 141 0.20 -4.96 -10.43
C GLY A 141 1.14 -3.75 -10.34
N SER A 142 2.32 -3.91 -9.74
CA SER A 142 3.30 -2.83 -9.58
C SER A 142 3.82 -2.24 -10.88
N SER A 143 3.70 -2.94 -12.00
CA SER A 143 3.95 -2.36 -13.33
C SER A 143 2.96 -1.24 -13.66
N PHE A 144 1.68 -1.37 -13.31
CA PHE A 144 0.69 -0.29 -13.50
C PHE A 144 0.97 0.90 -12.58
N LEU A 145 1.28 0.64 -11.31
CA LEU A 145 1.70 1.68 -10.37
C LEU A 145 2.96 2.42 -10.84
N GLY A 146 3.96 1.68 -11.33
CA GLY A 146 5.18 2.27 -11.88
C GLY A 146 4.91 3.13 -13.12
N GLU A 147 3.98 2.73 -13.98
CA GLU A 147 3.58 3.54 -15.13
C GLU A 147 2.97 4.89 -14.72
N ILE A 148 2.16 4.95 -13.65
CA ILE A 148 1.60 6.22 -13.16
C ILE A 148 2.71 7.25 -12.91
N PHE A 149 3.88 6.82 -12.41
CA PHE A 149 5.05 7.68 -12.27
C PHE A 149 5.81 7.90 -13.58
N ASN A 150 6.00 6.86 -14.39
CA ASN A 150 6.72 6.91 -15.67
C ASN A 150 6.08 7.86 -16.70
N GLN A 151 4.78 8.12 -16.58
CA GLN A 151 4.10 9.09 -17.44
C GLN A 151 4.45 10.55 -17.13
N HIS A 152 5.02 10.84 -15.97
CA HIS A 152 5.40 12.18 -15.58
C HIS A 152 6.69 12.64 -16.27
N PRO A 153 6.73 13.80 -16.95
CA PRO A 153 7.87 14.22 -17.77
C PRO A 153 9.15 14.51 -17.00
N GLN A 154 9.06 14.79 -15.69
CA GLN A 154 10.23 15.05 -14.83
C GLN A 154 10.67 13.83 -14.00
N VAL A 155 10.14 12.64 -14.27
CA VAL A 155 10.48 11.40 -13.55
C VAL A 155 11.44 10.55 -14.37
N PHE A 156 12.57 10.19 -13.77
CA PHE A 156 13.45 9.13 -14.22
C PHE A 156 13.04 7.80 -13.58
N TYR A 157 12.34 6.96 -14.34
CA TYR A 157 11.81 5.68 -13.87
C TYR A 157 12.72 4.51 -14.24
N LEU A 158 12.94 3.57 -13.31
CA LEU A 158 13.64 2.31 -13.54
C LEU A 158 12.77 1.12 -13.10
N HIS A 159 12.62 0.17 -14.02
CA HIS A 159 11.84 -1.05 -13.82
C HIS A 159 12.72 -2.21 -13.36
N GLU A 160 12.56 -2.66 -12.12
CA GLU A 160 13.21 -3.83 -11.55
C GLU A 160 14.73 -3.88 -11.73
N PRO A 161 15.48 -2.81 -11.38
CA PRO A 161 16.93 -2.79 -11.56
C PRO A 161 17.64 -3.89 -10.73
N VAL A 162 17.03 -4.32 -9.62
CA VAL A 162 17.56 -5.39 -8.75
C VAL A 162 17.61 -6.75 -9.45
N GLU A 163 16.82 -6.98 -10.50
CA GLU A 163 16.91 -8.21 -11.32
C GLU A 163 18.30 -8.34 -11.99
N SER A 164 19.06 -7.24 -12.15
CA SER A 164 20.46 -7.31 -12.58
C SER A 164 21.38 -8.06 -11.60
N LEU A 165 20.92 -8.31 -10.38
CA LEU A 165 21.64 -9.02 -9.33
C LEU A 165 21.09 -10.43 -9.06
N GLU A 166 20.13 -10.93 -9.84
CA GLU A 166 19.45 -12.22 -9.58
C GLU A 166 20.44 -13.39 -9.47
N TYR A 167 21.45 -13.43 -10.35
CA TYR A 167 22.50 -14.45 -10.27
C TYR A 167 23.19 -14.48 -8.90
N TYR A 168 23.43 -13.31 -8.28
CA TYR A 168 24.10 -13.23 -7.00
C TYR A 168 23.18 -13.62 -5.84
N ARG A 169 21.87 -13.39 -5.95
CA ARG A 169 20.88 -13.82 -4.95
C ARG A 169 20.97 -15.32 -4.68
N GLU A 170 21.10 -16.12 -5.73
CA GLU A 170 21.15 -17.58 -5.65
C GLU A 170 22.54 -18.13 -5.29
N ASN A 171 23.60 -17.35 -5.54
CA ASN A 171 24.98 -17.84 -5.51
C ASN A 171 25.88 -17.14 -4.47
N ARG A 172 25.36 -16.20 -3.67
CA ARG A 172 26.12 -15.47 -2.65
C ARG A 172 25.42 -15.50 -1.29
N PRO A 173 26.17 -15.36 -0.18
CA PRO A 173 25.60 -15.14 1.13
C PRO A 173 24.66 -13.93 1.16
N GLU A 174 23.58 -14.02 1.95
CA GLU A 174 22.52 -13.00 2.02
C GLU A 174 23.07 -11.59 2.33
N ASN A 175 24.01 -11.48 3.29
CA ASN A 175 24.63 -10.21 3.65
C ASN A 175 25.42 -9.57 2.49
N VAL A 176 26.05 -10.38 1.65
CA VAL A 176 26.76 -9.90 0.45
C VAL A 176 25.75 -9.40 -0.57
N TYR A 177 24.69 -10.17 -0.83
CA TYR A 177 23.61 -9.76 -1.73
C TYR A 177 22.95 -8.45 -1.28
N ASP A 178 22.61 -8.33 0.00
CA ASP A 178 22.02 -7.12 0.59
C ASP A 178 22.92 -5.89 0.41
N THR A 179 24.23 -6.07 0.56
CA THR A 179 25.22 -5.00 0.32
C THR A 179 25.24 -4.57 -1.14
N MET A 180 25.17 -5.52 -2.07
CA MET A 180 25.11 -5.23 -3.51
C MET A 180 23.83 -4.50 -3.90
N VAL A 181 22.69 -4.92 -3.36
CA VAL A 181 21.38 -4.25 -3.56
C VAL A 181 21.43 -2.83 -3.02
N THR A 182 21.97 -2.64 -1.81
CA THR A 182 22.13 -1.31 -1.19
C THR A 182 23.01 -0.42 -2.04
N HIS A 183 24.16 -0.92 -2.51
CA HIS A 183 25.07 -0.17 -3.37
C HIS A 183 24.41 0.23 -4.71
N LEU A 184 23.68 -0.69 -5.35
CA LEU A 184 22.93 -0.43 -6.58
C LEU A 184 21.88 0.67 -6.39
N LEU A 185 21.02 0.53 -5.37
CA LEU A 185 19.96 1.50 -5.09
C LEU A 185 20.54 2.86 -4.69
N ASN A 186 21.60 2.88 -3.89
CA ASN A 186 22.27 4.11 -3.51
C ASN A 186 22.82 4.87 -4.73
N GLY A 187 23.50 4.18 -5.65
CA GLY A 187 24.00 4.80 -6.89
C GLY A 187 22.86 5.32 -7.77
N ILE A 188 21.77 4.56 -7.92
CA ILE A 188 20.58 5.00 -8.66
C ILE A 188 19.97 6.29 -8.06
N PHE A 189 19.79 6.34 -6.74
CA PHE A 189 19.16 7.47 -6.07
C PHE A 189 20.03 8.73 -6.06
N HIS A 190 21.35 8.58 -6.16
CA HIS A 190 22.30 9.68 -6.36
C HIS A 190 22.57 10.01 -7.84
N CYS A 191 21.93 9.32 -8.78
CA CYS A 191 22.28 9.40 -10.20
C CYS A 191 23.77 9.15 -10.50
N ASP A 192 24.47 8.38 -9.66
CA ASP A 192 25.86 8.00 -9.84
C ASP A 192 25.97 6.55 -10.31
N PHE A 193 26.22 6.38 -11.60
CA PHE A 193 26.31 5.06 -12.23
C PHE A 193 27.75 4.64 -12.52
N ARG A 194 28.77 5.41 -12.09
CA ARG A 194 30.19 5.19 -12.44
C ARG A 194 30.68 3.78 -12.08
N GLU A 195 30.26 3.27 -10.93
CA GLU A 195 30.60 1.92 -10.43
C GLU A 195 29.54 0.86 -10.80
N LEU A 196 28.50 1.26 -11.56
CA LEU A 196 27.37 0.41 -11.93
C LEU A 196 27.42 -0.02 -13.41
N ALA A 197 28.63 -0.26 -13.93
CA ALA A 197 28.81 -0.70 -15.32
C ALA A 197 28.03 -1.99 -15.65
N TYR A 198 28.01 -2.94 -14.71
CA TYR A 198 27.23 -4.18 -14.82
C TYR A 198 25.74 -3.91 -15.04
N PHE A 199 25.18 -2.90 -14.36
CA PHE A 199 23.79 -2.51 -14.51
C PHE A 199 23.54 -1.86 -15.87
N THR A 200 24.44 -0.98 -16.34
CA THR A 200 24.32 -0.38 -17.67
C THR A 200 24.41 -1.41 -18.80
N ASP A 201 25.25 -2.44 -18.63
CA ASP A 201 25.33 -3.56 -19.56
C ASP A 201 24.08 -4.42 -19.51
N PHE A 202 23.56 -4.71 -18.30
CA PHE A 202 22.27 -5.40 -18.11
C PHE A 202 21.16 -4.70 -18.90
N ILE A 203 20.96 -3.39 -18.77
CA ILE A 203 19.88 -2.68 -19.48
C ILE A 203 20.19 -2.35 -20.96
N SER A 204 21.40 -2.62 -21.46
CA SER A 204 21.80 -2.26 -22.83
C SER A 204 22.10 -3.42 -23.76
N LEU A 205 22.62 -4.54 -23.25
CA LEU A 205 23.19 -5.62 -24.06
C LEU A 205 22.41 -6.92 -23.96
N GLN A 206 21.77 -7.17 -22.83
CA GLN A 206 21.12 -8.44 -22.57
C GLN A 206 19.70 -8.43 -23.16
N TYR A 207 19.38 -9.45 -23.96
CA TYR A 207 18.09 -9.51 -24.64
C TYR A 207 16.94 -9.79 -23.66
N SER A 208 17.16 -10.65 -22.66
CA SER A 208 16.14 -10.97 -21.64
C SER A 208 15.81 -9.79 -20.72
N SER A 209 16.69 -8.80 -20.62
CA SER A 209 16.52 -7.61 -19.78
C SER A 209 15.96 -6.40 -20.55
N ILE A 210 15.66 -6.56 -21.84
CA ILE A 210 15.11 -5.50 -22.70
C ILE A 210 13.85 -4.88 -22.08
N LYS A 211 13.01 -5.69 -21.44
CA LYS A 211 11.79 -5.26 -20.74
C LYS A 211 12.07 -4.15 -19.71
N HIS A 212 13.21 -4.19 -19.03
CA HIS A 212 13.56 -3.22 -17.99
C HIS A 212 13.84 -1.84 -18.57
N ARG A 213 14.62 -1.78 -19.66
CA ARG A 213 14.91 -0.52 -20.34
C ARG A 213 13.68 0.04 -21.04
N LEU A 214 12.95 -0.81 -21.77
CA LEU A 214 11.80 -0.36 -22.55
C LEU A 214 10.65 0.17 -21.69
N SER A 215 10.52 -0.33 -20.47
CA SER A 215 9.57 0.19 -19.49
C SER A 215 9.92 1.59 -18.99
N SER A 216 11.12 2.13 -19.27
CA SER A 216 11.51 3.48 -18.86
C SER A 216 11.41 4.46 -20.03
N ARG A 217 10.44 5.38 -20.00
CA ARG A 217 10.29 6.38 -21.07
C ARG A 217 11.54 7.25 -21.22
N ALA A 218 12.21 7.56 -20.12
CA ALA A 218 13.47 8.31 -20.12
C ALA A 218 14.61 7.58 -20.85
N LEU A 219 14.55 6.24 -20.97
CA LEU A 219 15.59 5.42 -21.60
C LEU A 219 15.16 4.77 -22.93
N SER A 220 13.87 4.82 -23.23
CA SER A 220 13.23 4.20 -24.40
C SER A 220 12.60 5.20 -25.37
N SER A 221 12.81 6.51 -25.17
CA SER A 221 12.36 7.57 -26.08
C SER A 221 13.51 8.09 -26.96
N PRO A 222 13.20 8.77 -28.08
CA PRO A 222 14.22 9.51 -28.84
C PRO A 222 14.95 10.53 -27.97
N PRO A 223 16.27 10.76 -28.21
CA PRO A 223 17.09 10.18 -29.28
C PRO A 223 17.69 8.80 -28.95
N LEU A 224 17.44 8.24 -27.76
CA LEU A 224 18.08 6.99 -27.31
C LEU A 224 17.52 5.75 -28.00
N CYS A 225 16.24 5.76 -28.32
CA CYS A 225 15.56 4.72 -29.09
C CYS A 225 14.69 5.38 -30.16
N PRO A 226 14.51 4.74 -31.33
CA PRO A 226 13.62 5.27 -32.36
C PRO A 226 12.17 5.33 -31.86
N SER A 227 11.41 6.31 -32.35
CA SER A 227 9.97 6.33 -32.15
C SER A 227 9.35 5.07 -32.75
N PHE A 228 8.51 4.40 -31.98
CA PHE A 228 7.73 3.26 -32.48
C PHE A 228 6.83 3.73 -33.63
N SER A 229 7.19 3.35 -34.85
CA SER A 229 6.35 3.52 -36.03
C SER A 229 5.58 2.23 -36.26
N GLN A 230 4.26 2.33 -36.48
CA GLN A 230 3.40 1.19 -36.82
C GLN A 230 3.89 0.44 -38.08
N ASN A 231 4.76 1.05 -38.88
CA ASN A 231 5.30 0.49 -40.12
C ASN A 231 6.56 -0.38 -39.94
N HIS A 232 7.12 -0.50 -38.73
CA HIS A 232 8.27 -1.36 -38.45
C HIS A 232 7.96 -2.38 -37.34
N PRO A 233 7.43 -3.57 -37.69
CA PRO A 233 6.93 -4.56 -36.74
C PRO A 233 8.02 -5.38 -36.02
N LEU A 234 9.29 -4.96 -36.09
CA LEU A 234 10.42 -5.62 -35.42
C LEU A 234 11.26 -4.59 -34.68
N PHE A 235 10.83 -4.22 -33.46
CA PHE A 235 11.66 -3.42 -32.57
C PHE A 235 12.81 -4.30 -32.04
N ASN A 236 14.04 -3.80 -32.14
CA ASN A 236 15.22 -4.48 -31.62
C ASN A 236 15.99 -3.49 -30.72
N ILE A 237 16.39 -3.89 -29.52
CA ILE A 237 17.20 -3.04 -28.62
C ILE A 237 18.50 -2.58 -29.25
N ARG A 238 19.03 -3.31 -30.24
CA ARG A 238 20.19 -2.86 -31.04
C ARG A 238 19.92 -1.56 -31.82
N MET A 239 18.66 -1.20 -32.03
CA MET A 239 18.25 0.09 -32.59
C MET A 239 18.35 1.22 -31.56
N CYS A 240 18.38 0.88 -30.26
CA CYS A 240 18.63 1.84 -29.20
C CYS A 240 20.13 2.04 -28.99
N THR A 241 20.53 3.26 -28.65
CA THR A 241 21.91 3.57 -28.26
C THR A 241 22.28 2.81 -27.00
N ARG A 242 23.46 2.16 -26.99
CA ARG A 242 24.00 1.53 -25.78
C ARG A 242 24.20 2.58 -24.68
N LEU A 243 23.69 2.31 -23.48
CA LEU A 243 23.86 3.21 -22.34
C LEU A 243 25.25 2.98 -21.73
N ARG A 244 25.98 4.06 -21.50
CA ARG A 244 27.20 4.08 -20.69
C ARG A 244 26.90 4.67 -19.32
N PRO A 245 27.67 4.35 -18.28
CA PRO A 245 27.53 4.94 -16.94
C PRO A 245 27.30 6.45 -16.94
N GLN A 246 28.16 7.21 -17.64
CA GLN A 246 28.09 8.67 -17.67
C GLN A 246 26.83 9.19 -18.37
N THR A 247 26.41 8.51 -19.44
CA THR A 247 25.17 8.84 -20.16
C THR A 247 23.96 8.61 -19.27
N LEU A 248 23.93 7.51 -18.53
CA LEU A 248 22.83 7.20 -17.62
C LEU A 248 22.76 8.20 -16.45
N SER A 249 23.91 8.56 -15.87
CA SER A 249 24.00 9.64 -14.87
C SER A 249 23.47 10.97 -15.42
N ALA A 250 23.84 11.35 -16.64
CA ALA A 250 23.35 12.59 -17.26
C ALA A 250 21.82 12.56 -17.45
N ILE A 251 21.26 11.46 -17.97
CA ILE A 251 19.81 11.31 -18.16
C ILE A 251 19.08 11.37 -16.81
N CYS A 252 19.58 10.69 -15.80
CA CYS A 252 19.00 10.71 -14.45
C CYS A 252 18.98 12.13 -13.87
N ASN A 253 20.08 12.89 -14.04
CA ASN A 253 20.21 14.28 -13.57
C ASN A 253 19.37 15.29 -14.36
N LEU A 254 18.99 14.99 -15.61
CA LEU A 254 18.06 15.83 -16.40
C LEU A 254 16.63 15.81 -15.84
N HIS A 255 16.26 14.75 -15.12
CA HIS A 255 14.94 14.61 -14.49
C HIS A 255 15.02 15.10 -13.05
N ARG A 256 13.90 15.58 -12.49
CA ARG A 256 13.85 16.13 -11.12
C ARG A 256 13.59 15.09 -10.04
N HIS A 257 13.12 13.91 -10.44
CA HIS A 257 12.71 12.84 -9.53
C HIS A 257 13.22 11.49 -10.04
N THR A 258 13.55 10.57 -9.14
CA THR A 258 13.89 9.17 -9.48
C THR A 258 12.82 8.25 -8.91
N VAL A 259 12.33 7.31 -9.72
CA VAL A 259 11.42 6.26 -9.26
C VAL A 259 12.01 4.90 -9.60
N VAL A 260 12.14 4.05 -8.59
CA VAL A 260 12.59 2.65 -8.75
C VAL A 260 11.45 1.73 -8.37
N LYS A 261 11.06 0.84 -9.28
CA LYS A 261 10.13 -0.27 -8.97
C LYS A 261 10.95 -1.54 -8.73
N THR A 262 10.67 -2.25 -7.64
CA THR A 262 11.26 -3.57 -7.37
C THR A 262 10.20 -4.53 -6.80
N ILE A 263 10.28 -5.80 -7.19
CA ILE A 263 9.42 -6.88 -6.68
C ILE A 263 10.14 -7.76 -5.64
N GLN A 264 11.33 -7.34 -5.20
CA GLN A 264 12.31 -8.20 -4.55
C GLN A 264 12.87 -7.64 -3.22
N VAL A 265 12.08 -6.87 -2.48
CA VAL A 265 12.50 -6.40 -1.15
C VAL A 265 11.96 -7.36 -0.11
N ASP A 266 12.80 -8.33 0.25
CA ASP A 266 12.42 -9.42 1.15
C ASP A 266 12.04 -8.89 2.53
N PHE A 267 12.70 -7.79 2.98
CA PHE A 267 12.36 -7.16 4.24
C PHE A 267 12.51 -5.63 4.26
N ILE A 268 11.46 -4.92 4.69
CA ILE A 268 11.43 -3.45 4.81
C ILE A 268 12.52 -2.92 5.74
N HIS A 269 12.86 -3.65 6.81
CA HIS A 269 13.91 -3.23 7.75
C HIS A 269 15.28 -3.04 7.09
N LYS A 270 15.56 -3.72 5.99
CA LYS A 270 16.82 -3.58 5.24
C LYS A 270 16.92 -2.24 4.51
N LEU A 271 15.79 -1.54 4.30
CA LEU A 271 15.79 -0.20 3.69
C LEU A 271 16.36 0.87 4.63
N SER A 272 16.51 0.56 5.92
CA SER A 272 17.20 1.43 6.89
C SER A 272 18.57 1.86 6.38
N TYR A 273 19.38 0.99 5.75
CA TYR A 273 20.68 1.38 5.22
C TYR A 273 20.65 2.48 4.14
N LEU A 274 19.50 2.65 3.47
CA LEU A 274 19.29 3.72 2.47
C LEU A 274 18.71 5.00 3.10
N MET A 275 18.25 4.94 4.34
CA MET A 275 17.36 5.94 4.97
C MET A 275 17.80 6.42 6.37
N ASP A 276 18.61 5.63 7.10
CA ASP A 276 19.15 5.89 8.45
C ASP A 276 20.38 6.80 8.42
N THR A 277 21.03 6.95 7.26
CA THR A 277 22.00 8.01 7.11
C THR A 277 21.25 9.33 7.26
N GLU A 278 21.80 10.24 8.06
CA GLU A 278 21.63 11.69 7.86
C GLU A 278 22.08 11.98 6.43
N GLY A 279 21.24 11.63 5.45
CA GLY A 279 21.60 11.65 4.05
C GLY A 279 22.03 13.06 3.69
N PRO A 280 22.90 13.21 2.67
CA PRO A 280 23.20 14.55 2.18
C PRO A 280 21.87 15.27 1.93
N ALA A 281 21.80 16.55 2.27
CA ALA A 281 20.61 17.41 2.25
C ALA A 281 19.93 17.56 0.86
N ASP A 282 20.22 16.67 -0.07
CA ASP A 282 20.09 16.81 -1.51
C ASP A 282 18.91 16.00 -2.10
N TYR A 283 18.40 14.97 -1.41
CA TYR A 283 17.19 14.24 -1.85
C TYR A 283 16.34 13.66 -0.70
N ALA A 284 15.03 13.52 -0.94
CA ALA A 284 14.09 12.84 -0.06
C ALA A 284 13.74 11.45 -0.61
N LEU A 285 13.96 10.38 0.16
CA LEU A 285 13.55 9.01 -0.22
C LEU A 285 12.21 8.64 0.44
N LYS A 286 11.24 8.22 -0.37
CA LYS A 286 9.94 7.72 0.06
C LYS A 286 9.69 6.31 -0.48
N VAL A 287 8.94 5.52 0.27
CA VAL A 287 8.61 4.12 -0.04
C VAL A 287 7.12 3.99 -0.27
N VAL A 288 6.74 3.43 -1.41
CA VAL A 288 5.36 3.07 -1.74
C VAL A 288 5.27 1.54 -1.76
N HIS A 289 4.59 0.96 -0.80
CA HIS A 289 4.43 -0.49 -0.68
C HIS A 289 3.07 -0.92 -1.23
N LEU A 290 3.09 -1.60 -2.38
CA LEU A 290 1.89 -2.14 -3.02
C LEU A 290 1.65 -3.59 -2.60
N VAL A 291 0.55 -3.81 -1.89
CA VAL A 291 0.07 -5.13 -1.45
C VAL A 291 -1.16 -5.55 -2.24
N ARG A 292 -1.48 -6.84 -2.22
CA ARG A 292 -2.63 -7.42 -2.89
C ARG A 292 -3.26 -8.50 -2.02
N ASP A 293 -4.53 -8.82 -2.26
CA ASP A 293 -5.21 -9.94 -1.61
C ASP A 293 -4.38 -11.24 -1.70
N PRO A 294 -4.01 -11.87 -0.57
CA PRO A 294 -3.27 -13.13 -0.56
C PRO A 294 -3.91 -14.25 -1.38
N ARG A 295 -5.25 -14.29 -1.48
CA ARG A 295 -5.97 -15.26 -2.31
C ARG A 295 -5.65 -15.04 -3.79
N ALA A 296 -5.64 -13.79 -4.24
CA ALA A 296 -5.28 -13.43 -5.60
C ALA A 296 -3.81 -13.71 -5.92
N LEU A 297 -2.90 -13.52 -4.95
CA LEU A 297 -1.48 -13.83 -5.10
C LEU A 297 -1.23 -15.33 -5.27
N ILE A 298 -1.88 -16.15 -4.44
CA ILE A 298 -1.78 -17.61 -4.54
C ILE A 298 -2.44 -18.13 -5.81
N ASP A 299 -3.59 -17.58 -6.23
CA ASP A 299 -4.17 -17.87 -7.55
C ASP A 299 -3.17 -17.61 -8.68
N ALA A 300 -2.58 -16.42 -8.71
CA ALA A 300 -1.60 -16.07 -9.73
C ALA A 300 -0.39 -17.02 -9.71
N LYS A 301 0.07 -17.44 -8.52
CA LYS A 301 1.17 -18.41 -8.38
C LYS A 301 0.78 -19.78 -8.95
N ILE A 302 -0.41 -20.29 -8.63
CA ILE A 302 -0.93 -21.57 -9.15
C ILE A 302 -1.04 -21.51 -10.68
N GLN A 303 -1.55 -20.41 -11.22
CA GLN A 303 -1.72 -20.24 -12.68
C GLN A 303 -0.40 -20.15 -13.45
N ASN A 304 0.68 -19.67 -12.83
CA ASN A 304 2.00 -19.61 -13.49
C ASN A 304 2.80 -20.90 -13.34
N ASP A 305 2.43 -21.74 -12.38
CA ASP A 305 3.12 -23.00 -12.08
C ASP A 305 2.30 -24.21 -12.55
N LEU A 306 1.90 -24.17 -13.84
CA LEU A 306 1.00 -25.17 -14.45
C LEU A 306 1.60 -26.58 -14.48
N ASN A 307 2.92 -26.71 -14.36
CA ASN A 307 3.63 -27.99 -14.37
C ASN A 307 3.79 -28.60 -12.97
N SER A 308 3.42 -27.87 -11.90
CA SER A 308 3.53 -28.35 -10.53
C SER A 308 2.20 -28.90 -10.02
N ASN A 309 2.26 -30.10 -9.46
CA ASN A 309 1.13 -30.70 -8.76
C ASN A 309 0.97 -30.05 -7.37
N TRP A 310 0.09 -29.05 -7.28
CA TRP A 310 -0.27 -28.43 -6.01
C TRP A 310 -1.05 -29.41 -5.14
N THR A 311 -0.42 -29.85 -4.04
CA THR A 311 -1.08 -30.63 -2.99
C THR A 311 -1.63 -29.70 -1.92
N THR A 312 -2.60 -30.17 -1.13
CA THR A 312 -3.08 -29.43 0.05
C THR A 312 -1.94 -29.02 0.99
N THR A 313 -0.93 -29.88 1.14
CA THR A 313 0.24 -29.62 1.99
C THR A 313 1.11 -28.52 1.41
N SER A 314 1.46 -28.59 0.12
CA SER A 314 2.30 -27.57 -0.53
C SER A 314 1.59 -26.22 -0.62
N LEU A 315 0.28 -26.21 -0.90
CA LEU A 315 -0.54 -25.00 -0.85
C LEU A 315 -0.50 -24.35 0.52
N ARG A 316 -0.73 -25.12 1.59
CA ARG A 316 -0.71 -24.61 2.97
C ARG A 316 0.65 -24.03 3.34
N GLN A 317 1.74 -24.73 3.01
CA GLN A 317 3.10 -24.27 3.28
C GLN A 317 3.42 -22.97 2.53
N ASN A 318 3.05 -22.87 1.26
CA ASN A 318 3.25 -21.67 0.46
C ASN A 318 2.44 -20.49 0.97
N ALA A 319 1.14 -20.69 1.28
CA ALA A 319 0.29 -19.65 1.84
C ALA A 319 0.85 -19.16 3.19
N ARG A 320 1.24 -20.08 4.08
CA ARG A 320 1.83 -19.75 5.38
C ARG A 320 3.12 -18.94 5.23
N ALA A 321 4.05 -19.38 4.39
CA ALA A 321 5.32 -18.69 4.19
C ALA A 321 5.10 -17.27 3.65
N MET A 322 4.35 -17.15 2.55
CA MET A 322 4.05 -15.86 1.93
C MET A 322 3.34 -14.90 2.89
N CYS A 323 2.31 -15.37 3.61
CA CYS A 323 1.54 -14.52 4.51
C CYS A 323 2.31 -14.16 5.78
N LYS A 324 3.21 -15.04 6.25
CA LYS A 324 4.14 -14.72 7.34
C LYS A 324 5.09 -13.60 6.93
N ASP A 325 5.69 -13.68 5.74
CA ASP A 325 6.64 -12.66 5.26
C ASP A 325 5.95 -11.32 5.04
N LEU A 326 4.76 -11.34 4.43
CA LEU A 326 3.92 -10.15 4.24
C LEU A 326 3.54 -9.51 5.59
N LEU A 327 3.12 -10.34 6.56
CA LEU A 327 2.75 -9.87 7.90
C LEU A 327 3.92 -9.24 8.63
N LEU A 328 5.10 -9.86 8.59
CA LEU A 328 6.32 -9.34 9.24
C LEU A 328 6.70 -7.97 8.66
N ASN A 329 6.65 -7.84 7.33
CA ASN A 329 6.93 -6.57 6.67
C ASN A 329 5.94 -5.47 7.04
N ILE A 330 4.63 -5.75 7.01
CA ILE A 330 3.62 -4.75 7.37
C ILE A 330 3.74 -4.37 8.84
N LYS A 331 3.89 -5.35 9.75
CA LYS A 331 4.09 -5.06 11.19
C LYS A 331 5.31 -4.20 11.45
N TYR A 332 6.41 -4.45 10.73
CA TYR A 332 7.60 -3.62 10.83
C TYR A 332 7.37 -2.20 10.31
N ALA A 333 6.68 -2.02 9.18
CA ALA A 333 6.37 -0.68 8.69
C ALA A 333 5.42 0.08 9.62
N VAL A 334 4.43 -0.62 10.17
CA VAL A 334 3.44 -0.11 11.12
C VAL A 334 4.06 0.31 12.45
N SER A 335 5.16 -0.33 12.87
CA SER A 335 5.87 0.09 14.07
C SER A 335 6.49 1.49 13.94
N ALA A 336 6.46 2.07 12.73
CA ALA A 336 6.85 3.44 12.46
C ALA A 336 8.26 3.75 12.99
N PRO A 337 9.29 2.97 12.62
CA PRO A 337 10.64 3.30 13.09
C PRO A 337 10.97 4.75 12.67
N PRO A 338 11.77 5.49 13.46
CA PRO A 338 11.98 6.93 13.22
C PRO A 338 12.40 7.28 11.80
N TRP A 339 13.19 6.40 11.17
CA TRP A 339 13.61 6.57 9.79
C TRP A 339 12.50 6.31 8.77
N LEU A 340 11.44 5.57 9.07
CA LEU A 340 10.37 5.31 8.10
C LEU A 340 9.19 6.28 8.25
N GLN A 341 9.10 6.97 9.39
CA GLN A 341 8.03 7.92 9.69
C GLN A 341 7.95 9.04 8.64
N GLY A 342 6.74 9.31 8.14
CA GLY A 342 6.49 10.29 7.06
C GLY A 342 7.07 9.91 5.68
N ARG A 343 7.78 8.78 5.56
CA ARG A 343 8.47 8.35 4.35
C ARG A 343 7.91 7.07 3.74
N TYR A 344 6.82 6.51 4.29
CA TYR A 344 6.23 5.27 3.83
C TYR A 344 4.72 5.36 3.66
N THR A 345 4.20 4.77 2.58
CA THR A 345 2.76 4.55 2.38
C THR A 345 2.49 3.12 1.94
N LEU A 346 1.35 2.60 2.36
CA LEU A 346 0.86 1.27 2.03
C LEU A 346 -0.39 1.41 1.15
N LEU A 347 -0.39 0.73 -0.01
CA LEU A 347 -1.46 0.80 -1.00
C LEU A 347 -1.92 -0.61 -1.38
N ARG A 348 -3.24 -0.81 -1.50
CA ARG A 348 -3.83 -2.06 -2.02
C ARG A 348 -3.97 -1.99 -3.54
N TYR A 349 -3.66 -3.09 -4.22
CA TYR A 349 -3.85 -3.24 -5.67
C TYR A 349 -5.31 -3.02 -6.09
N GLU A 350 -6.26 -3.48 -5.27
CA GLU A 350 -7.69 -3.38 -5.50
C GLU A 350 -8.14 -1.91 -5.53
N ASP A 351 -7.62 -1.08 -4.62
CA ASP A 351 -7.91 0.36 -4.61
C ASP A 351 -7.26 1.06 -5.81
N LEU A 352 -6.02 0.73 -6.12
CA LEU A 352 -5.30 1.26 -7.28
C LEU A 352 -6.02 0.96 -8.60
N ALA A 353 -6.51 -0.27 -8.77
CA ALA A 353 -7.14 -0.71 -10.00
C ALA A 353 -8.60 -0.20 -10.14
N THR A 354 -9.31 -0.03 -9.03
CA THR A 354 -10.71 0.45 -9.05
C THR A 354 -10.85 1.96 -9.04
N LYS A 355 -9.87 2.69 -8.46
CA LYS A 355 -9.90 4.15 -8.31
C LYS A 355 -8.58 4.78 -8.77
N PRO A 356 -8.10 4.51 -10.00
CA PRO A 356 -6.74 4.87 -10.42
C PRO A 356 -6.47 6.38 -10.38
N HIS A 357 -7.43 7.22 -10.74
CA HIS A 357 -7.27 8.69 -10.68
C HIS A 357 -7.12 9.21 -9.25
N GLN A 358 -7.97 8.74 -8.34
CA GLN A 358 -7.93 9.15 -6.93
C GLN A 358 -6.63 8.70 -6.28
N ILE A 359 -6.22 7.45 -6.51
CA ILE A 359 -4.97 6.90 -5.97
C ILE A 359 -3.75 7.63 -6.55
N ALA A 360 -3.75 7.96 -7.85
CA ALA A 360 -2.68 8.75 -8.44
C ALA A 360 -2.54 10.12 -7.74
N GLU A 361 -3.63 10.86 -7.55
CA GLU A 361 -3.61 12.16 -6.87
C GLU A 361 -3.05 12.06 -5.45
N GLN A 362 -3.53 11.09 -4.66
CA GLN A 362 -3.03 10.82 -3.30
C GLN A 362 -1.54 10.45 -3.29
N LEU A 363 -1.09 9.63 -4.25
CA LEU A 363 0.31 9.24 -4.36
C LEU A 363 1.20 10.44 -4.69
N TYR A 364 0.83 11.27 -5.66
CA TYR A 364 1.59 12.47 -6.03
C TYR A 364 1.69 13.45 -4.85
N GLN A 365 0.59 13.63 -4.11
CA GLN A 365 0.58 14.41 -2.87
C GLN A 365 1.51 13.83 -1.80
N PHE A 366 1.43 12.51 -1.56
CA PHE A 366 2.31 11.82 -0.61
C PHE A 366 3.78 11.97 -1.00
N VAL A 367 4.13 11.75 -2.26
CA VAL A 367 5.53 11.83 -2.70
C VAL A 367 6.04 13.27 -2.84
N GLY A 368 5.16 14.28 -2.82
CA GLY A 368 5.54 15.68 -2.93
C GLY A 368 5.93 16.08 -4.37
N ILE A 369 5.28 15.47 -5.37
CA ILE A 369 5.45 15.79 -6.79
C ILE A 369 4.11 16.32 -7.31
N ASN A 370 4.14 17.35 -8.15
CA ASN A 370 2.93 17.87 -8.78
C ASN A 370 2.33 16.83 -9.75
N ASN A 371 1.02 16.60 -9.68
CA ASN A 371 0.36 15.68 -10.60
C ASN A 371 0.20 16.33 -11.99
N ASP A 372 1.09 15.98 -12.93
CA ASP A 372 1.11 16.53 -14.28
C ASP A 372 -0.13 16.10 -15.11
N ALA A 373 -0.67 17.02 -15.91
CA ALA A 373 -1.81 16.76 -16.78
C ALA A 373 -1.59 15.58 -17.76
N GLN A 374 -0.34 15.28 -18.12
CA GLN A 374 0.02 14.12 -18.92
C GLN A 374 -0.36 12.81 -18.23
N VAL A 375 -0.14 12.68 -16.92
CA VAL A 375 -0.47 11.47 -16.15
C VAL A 375 -1.98 11.25 -16.19
N ARG A 376 -2.76 12.31 -15.93
CA ARG A 376 -4.23 12.27 -16.00
C ARG A 376 -4.73 11.87 -17.39
N ARG A 377 -4.21 12.49 -18.46
CA ARG A 377 -4.56 12.12 -19.84
C ARG A 377 -4.25 10.66 -20.18
N TRP A 378 -3.12 10.13 -19.68
CA TRP A 378 -2.77 8.74 -19.88
C TRP A 378 -3.74 7.80 -19.15
N LEU A 379 -4.11 8.11 -17.91
CA LEU A 379 -5.12 7.38 -17.14
C LEU A 379 -6.49 7.40 -17.84
N ASP A 380 -6.92 8.56 -18.35
CA ASP A 380 -8.17 8.69 -19.11
C ASP A 380 -8.16 7.78 -20.36
N LYS A 381 -7.06 7.78 -21.10
CA LYS A 381 -6.90 6.90 -22.28
C LYS A 381 -6.97 5.42 -21.90
N LYS A 382 -6.33 5.03 -20.80
CA LYS A 382 -6.34 3.65 -20.31
C LYS A 382 -7.74 3.22 -19.85
N SER A 383 -8.47 4.08 -19.14
CA SER A 383 -9.85 3.81 -18.72
C SER A 383 -10.82 3.66 -19.91
N ASN A 384 -10.56 4.34 -21.03
CA ASN A 384 -11.42 4.31 -22.21
C ASN A 384 -11.10 3.15 -23.18
N THR A 385 -10.00 2.42 -22.97
CA THR A 385 -9.64 1.28 -23.81
C THR A 385 -10.25 0.01 -23.22
N VAL A 386 -11.45 -0.36 -23.68
CA VAL A 386 -12.12 -1.61 -23.31
C VAL A 386 -11.29 -2.80 -23.81
N SER A 387 -10.98 -3.71 -22.90
CA SER A 387 -10.36 -5.03 -23.02
C SER A 387 -10.20 -5.62 -24.44
N TYR A 388 -8.97 -5.92 -24.83
CA TYR A 388 -8.65 -7.12 -25.61
C TYR A 388 -7.73 -8.01 -24.77
N SER A 389 -8.32 -8.99 -24.10
CA SER A 389 -7.61 -10.13 -23.54
C SER A 389 -7.20 -11.07 -24.68
N GLY A 390 -5.90 -11.28 -24.87
CA GLY A 390 -5.39 -12.26 -25.81
C GLY A 390 -3.88 -12.42 -25.64
N MET A 391 -3.43 -13.67 -25.51
CA MET A 391 -2.02 -14.07 -25.47
C MET A 391 -1.16 -13.32 -26.48
N SER A 392 -0.02 -12.79 -26.02
CA SER A 392 1.25 -12.85 -26.75
C SER A 392 2.40 -12.53 -25.80
N ALA A 393 2.97 -13.58 -25.22
CA ALA A 393 4.32 -13.57 -24.67
C ALA A 393 5.40 -13.62 -25.77
N LEU A 394 5.07 -13.23 -27.01
CA LEU A 394 5.94 -13.31 -28.17
C LEU A 394 5.66 -12.12 -29.10
N ASN A 395 5.97 -10.91 -28.66
CA ASN A 395 6.26 -9.80 -29.56
C ASN A 395 7.25 -8.85 -28.88
N PRO A 396 8.55 -8.93 -29.21
CA PRO A 396 9.58 -7.96 -28.78
C PRO A 396 9.39 -6.56 -29.41
N SER A 397 8.28 -6.35 -30.11
CA SER A 397 8.11 -5.37 -31.18
C SER A 397 7.12 -4.25 -30.85
N GLY A 398 7.25 -3.60 -29.70
CA GLY A 398 6.39 -2.49 -29.32
C GLY A 398 6.86 -1.87 -28.01
N PRO A 399 6.36 -0.68 -27.63
CA PRO A 399 6.46 -0.28 -26.23
C PRO A 399 5.88 -1.45 -25.43
N VAL A 400 6.54 -1.85 -24.35
CA VAL A 400 6.02 -2.90 -23.47
C VAL A 400 4.66 -2.43 -23.01
N GLU A 401 3.61 -2.82 -23.73
CA GLU A 401 2.25 -2.66 -23.30
C GLU A 401 2.23 -3.49 -22.03
N VAL A 402 2.17 -2.81 -20.89
CA VAL A 402 1.72 -3.42 -19.66
C VAL A 402 0.46 -4.14 -20.07
N GLN A 403 0.52 -5.47 -20.17
CA GLN A 403 -0.64 -6.30 -20.45
C GLN A 403 -1.74 -5.73 -19.58
N ASP A 404 -2.83 -5.30 -20.22
CA ASP A 404 -3.88 -4.53 -19.57
C ASP A 404 -4.69 -5.46 -18.64
N ARG A 405 -4.02 -5.88 -17.57
CA ARG A 405 -4.58 -6.55 -16.40
C ARG A 405 -5.29 -5.55 -15.48
N SER A 406 -5.33 -4.27 -15.89
CA SER A 406 -5.83 -3.12 -15.13
C SER A 406 -7.33 -2.88 -15.29
N SER A 407 -8.02 -3.61 -16.18
CA SER A 407 -9.48 -3.58 -16.16
C SER A 407 -9.97 -4.11 -14.81
N SER A 408 -10.94 -3.41 -14.20
CA SER A 408 -11.56 -3.79 -12.92
C SER A 408 -12.06 -5.24 -12.92
N GLU A 409 -12.46 -5.76 -14.08
CA GLU A 409 -12.81 -7.17 -14.29
C GLU A 409 -11.66 -8.13 -13.97
N ASN A 410 -10.41 -7.80 -14.31
CA ASN A 410 -9.23 -8.64 -14.04
C ASN A 410 -8.86 -8.68 -12.54
N VAL A 411 -9.23 -7.65 -11.75
CA VAL A 411 -8.87 -7.55 -10.33
C VAL A 411 -9.47 -8.71 -9.53
N PHE A 412 -10.73 -9.04 -9.80
CA PHE A 412 -11.52 -10.01 -9.05
C PHE A 412 -11.66 -11.38 -9.74
N GLN A 413 -11.00 -11.61 -10.88
CA GLN A 413 -11.09 -12.89 -11.62
C GLN A 413 -10.74 -14.13 -10.81
N TRP A 414 -9.81 -14.02 -9.86
CA TRP A 414 -9.43 -15.13 -8.97
C TRP A 414 -10.65 -15.71 -8.23
N ARG A 415 -11.65 -14.86 -7.95
CA ARG A 415 -12.89 -15.24 -7.27
C ARG A 415 -13.74 -16.23 -8.06
N GLY A 416 -13.65 -16.24 -9.39
CA GLY A 416 -14.36 -17.19 -10.26
C GLY A 416 -13.57 -18.47 -10.55
N ARG A 417 -12.24 -18.41 -10.47
CA ARG A 417 -11.34 -19.52 -10.81
C ARG A 417 -11.05 -20.43 -9.62
N MET A 418 -10.86 -19.85 -8.44
CA MET A 418 -10.43 -20.62 -7.28
C MET A 418 -11.56 -21.49 -6.71
N PRO A 419 -11.29 -22.77 -6.38
CA PRO A 419 -12.20 -23.57 -5.56
C PRO A 419 -12.37 -22.99 -4.16
N TYR A 420 -13.58 -23.02 -3.61
CA TYR A 420 -13.86 -22.51 -2.26
C TYR A 420 -13.00 -23.20 -1.19
N SER A 421 -12.75 -24.51 -1.31
CA SER A 421 -11.87 -25.24 -0.40
C SER A 421 -10.43 -24.72 -0.38
N VAL A 422 -9.90 -24.28 -1.53
CA VAL A 422 -8.56 -23.66 -1.66
C VAL A 422 -8.56 -22.30 -1.00
N VAL A 423 -9.61 -21.48 -1.24
CA VAL A 423 -9.78 -20.18 -0.58
C VAL A 423 -9.76 -20.32 0.94
N ARG A 424 -10.48 -21.29 1.50
CA ARG A 424 -10.51 -21.54 2.95
C ARG A 424 -9.14 -21.88 3.54
N ILE A 425 -8.31 -22.63 2.83
CA ILE A 425 -6.94 -22.93 3.28
C ILE A 425 -6.13 -21.63 3.34
N ILE A 426 -6.19 -20.81 2.30
CA ILE A 426 -5.46 -19.54 2.24
C ILE A 426 -5.94 -18.60 3.33
N GLU A 427 -7.26 -18.41 3.47
CA GLU A 427 -7.84 -17.56 4.50
C GLU A 427 -7.46 -18.01 5.91
N THR A 428 -7.35 -19.31 6.15
CA THR A 428 -6.90 -19.85 7.45
C THR A 428 -5.46 -19.48 7.74
N GLU A 429 -4.56 -19.67 6.77
CA GLU A 429 -3.12 -19.39 6.96
C GLU A 429 -2.79 -17.89 6.91
N CYS A 430 -3.62 -17.09 6.23
CA CYS A 430 -3.42 -15.67 5.98
C CYS A 430 -4.35 -14.76 6.79
N TYR A 431 -5.17 -15.32 7.70
CA TYR A 431 -6.21 -14.59 8.42
C TYR A 431 -5.70 -13.29 9.05
N GLU A 432 -4.56 -13.36 9.75
CA GLU A 432 -4.02 -12.22 10.48
C GLU A 432 -3.64 -11.06 9.53
N VAL A 433 -2.91 -11.35 8.46
CA VAL A 433 -2.48 -10.33 7.49
C VAL A 433 -3.66 -9.82 6.66
N MET A 434 -4.63 -10.68 6.35
CA MET A 434 -5.84 -10.27 5.65
C MET A 434 -6.66 -9.29 6.49
N ASN A 435 -6.89 -9.62 7.76
CA ASN A 435 -7.59 -8.73 8.68
C ASN A 435 -6.85 -7.40 8.88
N LEU A 436 -5.52 -7.45 8.94
CA LEU A 436 -4.65 -6.26 9.05
C LEU A 436 -4.79 -5.32 7.84
N LEU A 437 -4.90 -5.88 6.65
CA LEU A 437 -5.02 -5.15 5.38
C LEU A 437 -6.47 -4.79 5.01
N GLY A 438 -7.45 -5.18 5.84
CA GLY A 438 -8.87 -4.94 5.58
C GLY A 438 -9.45 -5.82 4.47
N TYR A 439 -8.92 -7.03 4.27
CA TYR A 439 -9.53 -8.03 3.39
C TYR A 439 -10.55 -8.86 4.17
N LYS A 440 -11.76 -8.99 3.62
CA LYS A 440 -12.86 -9.76 4.20
C LYS A 440 -12.72 -11.24 3.86
N ILE A 441 -12.98 -12.08 4.86
CA ILE A 441 -13.07 -13.53 4.72
C ILE A 441 -14.42 -13.87 4.11
N VAL A 442 -14.46 -14.77 3.13
CA VAL A 442 -15.73 -15.21 2.55
C VAL A 442 -16.41 -16.26 3.44
N ASP A 443 -17.71 -16.12 3.63
CA ASP A 443 -18.51 -17.03 4.42
C ASP A 443 -18.89 -18.29 3.62
N ASP A 444 -19.23 -18.15 2.35
CA ASP A 444 -19.65 -19.25 1.49
C ASP A 444 -19.24 -19.10 0.01
N MET A 445 -19.66 -20.07 -0.81
CA MET A 445 -19.35 -20.09 -2.24
C MET A 445 -20.08 -18.97 -3.00
N ASP A 446 -21.30 -18.61 -2.59
CA ASP A 446 -22.09 -17.60 -3.29
C ASP A 446 -21.47 -16.21 -3.07
N GLU A 447 -21.08 -15.90 -1.84
CA GLU A 447 -20.31 -14.70 -1.53
C GLU A 447 -18.97 -14.71 -2.29
N LEU A 448 -18.24 -15.82 -2.33
CA LEU A 448 -17.00 -15.90 -3.10
C LEU A 448 -17.23 -15.52 -4.57
N ARG A 449 -18.30 -15.99 -5.21
CA ARG A 449 -18.57 -15.70 -6.64
C ARG A 449 -19.16 -14.31 -6.89
N ALA A 450 -19.73 -13.65 -5.89
CA ALA A 450 -20.34 -12.33 -6.01
C ALA A 450 -19.30 -11.20 -6.17
N THR A 451 -18.85 -10.93 -7.40
CA THR A 451 -17.83 -9.89 -7.71
C THR A 451 -18.32 -8.45 -7.49
N ASN A 452 -19.63 -8.24 -7.40
CA ASN A 452 -20.25 -6.96 -7.04
C ASN A 452 -20.14 -6.64 -5.54
N ILE A 453 -19.79 -7.61 -4.70
CA ILE A 453 -19.60 -7.43 -3.26
C ILE A 453 -18.10 -7.21 -2.97
N PRO A 454 -17.70 -6.05 -2.44
CA PRO A 454 -16.29 -5.77 -2.17
C PRO A 454 -15.79 -6.59 -0.96
N LEU A 455 -14.73 -7.37 -1.17
CA LEU A 455 -14.00 -8.08 -0.12
C LEU A 455 -12.90 -7.23 0.53
N VAL A 456 -13.10 -5.91 0.46
CA VAL A 456 -12.20 -4.88 0.96
C VAL A 456 -13.03 -3.97 1.86
N ASP A 457 -12.47 -3.61 3.01
CA ASP A 457 -13.04 -2.64 3.96
C ASP A 457 -12.96 -1.20 3.46
#